data_AF-A0A1G0ILP5-F1
#
_entry.id   AF-A0A1G0ILP5-F1
#
_cell.length_a   1.000
_cell.length_b   1.000
_cell.length_c   1.000
_cell.angle_alpha   90.00
_cell.angle_beta   90.00
_cell.angle_gamma   90.00
#
_symmetry.space_group_name_H-M   'P 1'
#
loop_
_entity.id
_entity.type
_entity.pdbx_description
1 polymer ?
#
loop_
_entity_poly.entity_id
_entity_poly.type
_entity_poly.pdbx_seq_one_letter_code
_entity_poly.pdbx_strand_id
1 'polypeptide(L)'
;MSPLTTLIAIVVLVLLVALLVVRLIRRRKSRAEDYPEGEQLYVGNLPYQVNGYHLKEFFSQYGAVEYVRLIKDNRTGRSKGFAFVTFGNTKDAKNALSANGQDMRGRAIVVRMAKPRE
;
A
#
# COMPACT_ATOMS: atom_id res chain seq x y z
N MET A 1 -29.09 -36.41 7.50
CA MET A 1 -29.19 -34.94 7.33
C MET A 1 -30.04 -34.68 6.10
N SER A 2 -31.05 -33.82 6.20
CA SER A 2 -31.93 -33.56 5.06
C SER A 2 -31.25 -32.65 4.03
N PRO A 3 -31.55 -32.77 2.73
CA PRO A 3 -30.95 -31.93 1.69
C PRO A 3 -31.16 -30.42 1.94
N LEU A 4 -32.21 -30.05 2.67
CA LEU A 4 -32.47 -28.66 3.08
C LEU A 4 -31.45 -28.17 4.13
N THR A 5 -31.06 -29.02 5.09
CA THR A 5 -30.08 -28.66 6.12
C THR A 5 -28.69 -28.43 5.54
N THR A 6 -28.27 -29.23 4.56
CA THR A 6 -26.99 -29.05 3.85
C THR A 6 -27.00 -27.78 3.00
N LEU A 7 -28.10 -27.48 2.31
CA LEU A 7 -28.21 -26.25 1.52
C LEU A 7 -28.11 -24.99 2.40
N ILE A 8 -28.83 -24.97 3.53
CA ILE A 8 -28.78 -23.85 4.48
C ILE A 8 -27.37 -23.69 5.05
N ALA A 9 -26.71 -24.79 5.43
CA ALA A 9 -25.35 -24.75 5.97
C ALA A 9 -24.34 -24.17 4.97
N ILE A 10 -24.43 -24.53 3.68
CA ILE A 10 -23.58 -23.99 2.62
C ILE A 10 -23.81 -22.49 2.44
N VAL A 11 -25.07 -22.05 2.39
CA VAL A 11 -25.40 -20.62 2.23
C VAL A 11 -24.87 -19.80 3.41
N VAL A 12 -25.06 -20.29 4.65
CA VAL A 12 -24.53 -19.63 5.85
C VAL A 12 -23.00 -19.56 5.82
N LEU A 13 -22.32 -20.66 5.45
CA LEU A 13 -20.87 -20.69 5.34
C LEU A 13 -20.36 -19.69 4.29
N VAL A 14 -20.98 -19.62 3.12
CA VAL A 14 -20.63 -18.66 2.05
C VAL A 14 -20.83 -17.23 2.53
N LEU A 15 -21.94 -16.92 3.22
CA LEU A 15 -22.18 -15.59 3.78
C LEU A 15 -21.17 -15.22 4.87
N LEU A 16 -20.81 -16.16 5.76
CA LEU A 16 -19.79 -15.92 6.80
C LEU A 16 -18.42 -15.65 6.19
N VAL A 17 -18.01 -16.45 5.19
CA VAL A 17 -16.75 -16.24 4.46
C VAL A 17 -16.77 -14.89 3.73
N ALA A 18 -17.86 -14.56 3.04
CA ALA A 18 -18.01 -13.28 2.36
C ALA A 18 -17.91 -12.10 3.33
N LEU A 19 -18.60 -12.16 4.49
CA LEU A 19 -18.53 -11.14 5.52
C LEU A 19 -17.12 -11.00 6.12
N LEU A 20 -16.42 -12.12 6.32
CA LEU A 20 -15.04 -12.12 6.82
C LEU A 20 -14.08 -11.48 5.81
N VAL A 21 -14.22 -11.79 4.52
CA VAL A 21 -13.46 -11.18 3.43
C VAL A 21 -13.74 -9.66 3.34
N VAL A 22 -15.01 -9.26 3.39
CA VAL A 22 -15.40 -7.83 3.38
C VAL A 22 -14.79 -7.09 4.58
N ARG A 23 -14.80 -7.69 5.77
CA ARG A 23 -14.21 -7.08 6.99
C ARG A 23 -12.69 -6.91 6.89
N LEU A 24 -12.00 -7.87 6.28
CA LEU A 24 -10.55 -7.79 6.05
C LEU A 24 -10.18 -6.71 5.01
N ILE A 25 -11.00 -6.52 3.98
CA ILE A 25 -10.78 -5.49 2.96
C ILE A 25 -11.02 -4.08 3.52
N ARG A 26 -12.03 -3.90 4.38
CA ARG A 26 -12.40 -2.57 4.94
C ARG A 26 -11.30 -1.92 5.79
N ARG A 27 -10.46 -2.70 6.47
CA ARG A 27 -9.38 -2.19 7.35
C ARG A 27 -8.25 -1.43 6.63
N ARG A 28 -8.07 -1.62 5.31
CA ARG A 28 -6.93 -1.04 4.57
C ARG A 28 -7.12 0.42 4.15
N LYS A 29 -8.36 0.89 4.00
CA LYS A 29 -8.62 2.21 3.39
C LYS A 29 -8.34 3.39 4.33
N SER A 30 -8.61 3.24 5.63
CA SER A 30 -8.43 4.31 6.63
C SER A 30 -6.98 4.57 7.02
N ARG A 31 -6.10 3.56 6.94
CA ARG A 31 -4.74 3.65 7.48
C ARG A 31 -3.85 4.62 6.71
N ALA A 32 -4.11 4.80 5.41
CA ALA A 32 -3.31 5.65 4.53
C ALA A 32 -3.43 7.15 4.81
N GLU A 33 -4.50 7.56 5.50
CA GLU A 33 -4.91 8.95 5.67
C GLU A 33 -4.55 9.52 7.05
N ASP A 34 -4.03 8.70 7.98
CA ASP A 34 -3.87 9.06 9.39
C ASP A 34 -2.47 8.70 9.93
N TYR A 35 -1.45 9.01 9.13
CA TYR A 35 -0.06 8.81 9.54
C TYR A 35 0.51 10.09 10.17
N PRO A 36 1.32 9.97 11.24
CA PRO A 36 2.05 11.09 11.81
C PRO A 36 2.88 11.83 10.76
N GLU A 37 2.99 13.14 10.92
CA GLU A 37 3.81 13.97 10.05
C GLU A 37 5.27 13.49 10.08
N GLY A 38 5.90 13.41 8.90
CA GLY A 38 7.29 13.00 8.76
C GLY A 38 7.55 11.48 8.73
N GLU A 39 6.53 10.64 8.84
CA GLU A 39 6.67 9.18 8.68
C GLU A 39 6.40 8.69 7.25
N GLN A 40 5.84 9.56 6.42
CA GLN A 40 5.45 9.22 5.06
C GLN A 40 6.34 9.93 4.02
N LEU A 41 6.74 9.17 3.00
CA LEU A 41 7.49 9.64 1.85
C LEU A 41 6.63 9.62 0.60
N TYR A 42 6.80 10.65 -0.23
CA TYR A 42 6.44 10.62 -1.64
C TYR A 42 7.56 9.96 -2.43
N VAL A 43 7.19 9.01 -3.29
CA VAL A 43 8.10 8.32 -4.20
C VAL A 43 7.57 8.44 -5.63
N GLY A 44 8.27 9.20 -6.47
CA GLY A 44 7.88 9.51 -7.84
C GLY A 44 8.87 9.03 -8.90
N ASN A 45 8.54 9.31 -10.16
CA ASN A 45 9.28 8.85 -11.34
C ASN A 45 9.39 7.31 -11.44
N LEU A 46 8.42 6.60 -10.85
CA LEU A 46 8.41 5.15 -10.86
C LEU A 46 8.08 4.61 -12.25
N PRO A 47 8.75 3.54 -12.70
CA PRO A 47 8.30 2.77 -13.85
C PRO A 47 6.88 2.24 -13.63
N TYR A 48 6.03 2.25 -14.67
CA TYR A 48 4.63 1.82 -14.56
C TYR A 48 4.44 0.35 -14.12
N GLN A 49 5.47 -0.48 -14.32
CA GLN A 49 5.54 -1.88 -13.90
C GLN A 49 5.84 -2.08 -12.40
N VAL A 50 6.26 -1.03 -11.69
CA VAL A 50 6.52 -1.09 -10.25
C VAL A 50 5.20 -1.18 -9.49
N ASN A 51 5.14 -2.10 -8.53
CA ASN A 51 3.98 -2.34 -7.67
C ASN A 51 4.36 -2.09 -6.20
N GLY A 52 3.38 -2.19 -5.30
CA GLY A 52 3.61 -1.96 -3.88
C GLY A 52 4.57 -2.97 -3.22
N TYR A 53 4.69 -4.19 -3.75
CA TYR A 53 5.62 -5.20 -3.25
C TYR A 53 7.07 -4.80 -3.53
N HIS A 54 7.38 -4.43 -4.78
CA HIS A 54 8.73 -3.96 -5.15
C HIS A 54 9.18 -2.75 -4.31
N LEU A 55 8.26 -1.81 -4.06
CA LEU A 55 8.55 -0.65 -3.22
C LEU A 55 8.79 -1.05 -1.76
N LYS A 56 7.97 -1.94 -1.21
CA LYS A 56 8.14 -2.42 0.17
C LYS A 56 9.49 -3.11 0.34
N GLU A 57 9.85 -3.99 -0.58
CA GLU A 57 11.13 -4.69 -0.60
C GLU A 57 12.29 -3.70 -0.68
N PHE A 58 12.27 -2.80 -1.67
CA PHE A 58 13.30 -1.78 -1.84
C PHE A 58 13.47 -0.88 -0.60
N PHE A 59 12.37 -0.41 0.00
CA PHE A 59 12.46 0.51 1.13
C PHE A 59 12.72 -0.18 2.48
N SER A 60 12.58 -1.51 2.57
CA SER A 60 12.83 -2.27 3.80
C SER A 60 14.28 -2.19 4.29
N GLN A 61 15.23 -1.87 3.41
CA GLN A 61 16.63 -1.65 3.77
C GLN A 61 16.85 -0.40 4.64
N TYR A 62 15.91 0.55 4.64
CA TYR A 62 16.01 1.79 5.41
C TYR A 62 15.27 1.74 6.74
N GLY A 63 14.39 0.75 6.94
CA GLY A 63 13.59 0.58 8.15
C GLY A 63 12.27 -0.15 7.93
N ALA A 64 11.44 -0.19 8.96
CA ALA A 64 10.18 -0.93 8.94
C ALA A 64 9.10 -0.19 8.12
N VAL A 65 8.82 -0.69 6.91
CA VAL A 65 7.74 -0.16 6.05
C VAL A 65 6.38 -0.69 6.52
N GLU A 66 5.54 0.20 7.05
CA GLU A 66 4.19 -0.14 7.49
C GLU A 66 3.22 -0.28 6.33
N TYR A 67 3.30 0.65 5.38
CA TYR A 67 2.31 0.75 4.32
C TYR A 67 2.86 1.36 3.05
N VAL A 68 2.38 0.84 1.92
CA VAL A 68 2.70 1.37 0.59
C VAL A 68 1.41 1.60 -0.16
N ARG A 69 1.22 2.84 -0.61
CA ARG A 69 0.07 3.26 -1.43
C ARG A 69 0.55 3.65 -2.82
N LEU A 70 0.46 2.73 -3.76
CA LEU A 70 0.67 3.04 -5.18
C LEU A 70 -0.55 3.79 -5.73
N ILE A 71 -0.33 4.96 -6.30
CA ILE A 71 -1.42 5.74 -6.89
C ILE A 71 -1.66 5.25 -8.31
N LYS A 72 -2.93 4.92 -8.57
CA LYS A 72 -3.40 4.44 -9.86
C LYS A 72 -4.44 5.39 -10.41
N ASP A 73 -4.58 5.40 -11.72
CA ASP A 73 -5.68 6.04 -12.41
C ASP A 73 -6.98 5.26 -12.15
N ASN A 74 -8.01 5.95 -11.66
CA ASN A 74 -9.26 5.30 -11.24
C ASN A 74 -10.05 4.70 -12.40
N ARG A 75 -9.84 5.19 -13.63
CA ARG A 75 -10.58 4.74 -14.82
C ARG A 75 -9.87 3.56 -15.50
N THR A 76 -8.54 3.62 -15.60
CA THR A 76 -7.74 2.63 -16.34
C THR A 76 -7.04 1.62 -15.43
N GLY A 77 -6.98 1.86 -14.11
CA GLY A 77 -6.25 1.03 -13.15
C GLY A 77 -4.73 1.08 -13.30
N ARG A 78 -4.20 1.85 -14.25
CA ARG A 78 -2.76 1.96 -14.50
C ARG A 78 -2.08 2.79 -13.43
N SER A 79 -0.83 2.45 -13.11
CA SER A 79 -0.01 3.25 -12.20
C SER A 79 0.13 4.68 -12.73
N LYS A 80 0.08 5.68 -11.84
CA LYS A 80 0.41 7.07 -12.18
C LYS A 80 1.91 7.36 -12.10
N GLY A 81 2.74 6.36 -11.81
CA GLY A 81 4.19 6.51 -11.70
C GLY A 81 4.66 7.13 -10.38
N PHE A 82 3.81 7.10 -9.35
CA PHE A 82 4.19 7.52 -8.00
C PHE A 82 3.42 6.77 -6.91
N ALA A 83 3.99 6.76 -5.71
CA ALA A 83 3.47 6.10 -4.54
C ALA A 83 3.75 6.91 -3.27
N PHE A 84 3.06 6.54 -2.20
CA PHE A 84 3.40 6.95 -0.84
C PHE A 84 3.89 5.73 -0.06
N VAL A 85 4.98 5.91 0.68
CA VAL A 85 5.58 4.87 1.53
C VAL A 85 5.60 5.40 2.96
N THR A 86 4.91 4.71 3.86
CA THR A 86 4.91 5.05 5.28
C THR A 86 5.78 4.08 6.06
N PHE A 87 6.69 4.64 6.86
CA PHE A 87 7.50 3.92 7.82
C PHE A 87 6.84 3.91 9.20
N GLY A 88 7.31 3.04 10.10
CA GLY A 88 6.81 3.00 11.48
C GLY A 88 7.38 4.08 12.40
N ASN A 89 8.32 4.89 11.90
CA ASN A 89 8.87 6.03 12.63
C ASN A 89 9.51 7.05 11.67
N THR A 90 9.65 8.28 12.15
CA THR A 90 10.22 9.41 11.39
C THR A 90 11.70 9.23 11.05
N LYS A 91 12.47 8.50 11.87
CA LYS A 91 13.91 8.31 11.67
C LYS A 91 14.18 7.47 10.42
N ASP A 92 13.45 6.37 10.26
CA ASP A 92 13.54 5.48 9.12
C ASP A 92 13.10 6.19 7.83
N ALA A 93 12.02 6.99 7.90
CA ALA A 93 11.58 7.82 6.78
C ALA A 93 12.66 8.83 6.36
N LYS A 94 13.32 9.50 7.32
CA LYS A 94 14.44 10.42 7.04
C LYS A 94 15.63 9.69 6.41
N ASN A 95 15.97 8.50 6.91
CA ASN A 95 17.05 7.69 6.34
C ASN A 95 16.77 7.31 4.88
N ALA A 96 15.53 6.93 4.57
CA ALA A 96 15.08 6.56 3.23
C ALA A 96 15.11 7.73 2.22
N LEU A 97 15.26 8.99 2.64
CA LEU A 97 15.49 10.11 1.72
C LEU A 97 16.80 9.96 0.93
N SER A 98 17.78 9.21 1.45
CA SER A 98 19.03 8.90 0.75
C SER A 98 18.83 8.07 -0.53
N ALA A 99 17.66 7.42 -0.69
CA ALA A 99 17.29 6.70 -1.89
C ALA A 99 16.94 7.63 -3.07
N ASN A 100 16.79 8.93 -2.84
CA ASN A 100 16.50 9.89 -3.90
C ASN A 100 17.59 9.87 -4.99
N GLY A 101 17.19 9.65 -6.24
CA GLY A 101 18.09 9.55 -7.38
C GLY A 101 18.60 8.13 -7.67
N GLN A 102 18.33 7.15 -6.81
CA GLN A 102 18.71 5.76 -7.08
C GLN A 102 17.95 5.18 -8.27
N ASP A 103 18.61 4.27 -9.01
CA ASP A 103 17.96 3.59 -10.13
C ASP A 103 16.94 2.56 -9.63
N MET A 104 15.75 2.61 -10.20
CA MET A 104 14.77 1.55 -10.10
C MET A 104 14.30 1.17 -11.50
N ARG A 105 14.91 0.11 -12.06
CA ARG A 105 14.59 -0.46 -13.38
C ARG A 105 14.75 0.57 -14.51
N GLY A 106 15.87 1.29 -14.52
CA GLY A 106 16.21 2.27 -15.56
C GLY A 106 15.57 3.65 -15.37
N ARG A 107 15.07 3.96 -14.17
CA ARG A 107 14.55 5.28 -13.82
C ARG A 107 15.09 5.70 -12.45
N ALA A 108 15.72 6.87 -12.39
CA ALA A 108 16.10 7.50 -11.14
C ALA A 108 14.86 7.92 -10.35
N ILE A 109 14.61 7.30 -9.21
CA ILE A 109 13.41 7.58 -8.40
C ILE A 109 13.53 8.92 -7.69
N VAL A 110 12.40 9.60 -7.51
CA VAL A 110 12.34 10.85 -6.74
C VAL A 110 11.76 10.55 -5.37
N VAL A 111 12.50 10.82 -4.30
CA VAL A 111 12.05 10.59 -2.92
C VAL A 111 12.04 11.90 -2.16
N ARG A 112 10.90 12.22 -1.54
CA ARG A 112 10.70 13.46 -0.76
C ARG A 112 9.83 13.15 0.45
N MET A 113 9.92 13.99 1.49
CA MET A 113 8.93 13.99 2.55
C MET A 113 7.55 14.25 1.95
N ALA A 114 6.56 13.43 2.31
CA ALA A 114 5.20 13.66 1.88
C ALA A 114 4.67 14.92 2.56
N LYS A 115 4.05 15.80 1.79
CA LYS A 115 3.28 16.89 2.37
C LYS A 115 2.00 16.30 2.99
N PRO A 116 1.55 16.83 4.14
CA PRO A 116 0.17 16.65 4.56
C PRO A 116 -0.77 16.99 3.40
N ARG A 117 -1.83 16.21 3.22
CA ARG A 117 -2.89 16.60 2.28
C ARG A 117 -3.70 17.69 2.98
N GLU A 118 -3.58 18.94 2.50
CA GLU A 118 -4.53 20.03 2.80
C GLU A 118 -5.93 19.69 2.26
#